data_AF-A0A634QSJ4-F1
#
_entry.id   AF-A0A634QSJ4-F1
#
_cell.length_a   1.000
_cell.length_b   1.000
_cell.length_c   1.000
_cell.angle_alpha   90.00
_cell.angle_beta   90.00
_cell.angle_gamma   90.00
#
_symmetry.space_group_name_H-M   'P 1'
#
loop_
_entity.id
_entity.type
_entity.pdbx_description
1 polymer ?
#
loop_
_entity_poly.entity_id
_entity_poly.type
_entity_poly.pdbx_seq_one_letter_code
_entity_poly.pdbx_strand_id
1 'polypeptide(L)'
;MTTITNNKLTDEKIKIRINEIEDRRSASRDFWDGDYEYPEDIELLALREVLERRKASKEPVRYLNKFSGTCVTLEQQPNAADDVAVYIPLYAAPPAPVVPEEMPMPYALSMYAVDAVTAIAEVRGWNACRAAMLNGGKS
;
A
#
# COMPACT_ATOMS: atom_id res chain seq x y z
N MET A 1 21.80 15.41 23.17
CA MET A 1 21.66 15.54 21.71
C MET A 1 21.58 14.13 21.15
N THR A 2 20.38 13.58 21.02
CA THR A 2 20.17 12.16 20.70
C THR A 2 20.19 11.98 19.20
N THR A 3 21.20 11.26 18.70
CA THR A 3 21.37 10.96 17.28
C THR A 3 20.28 9.98 16.84
N ILE A 4 19.22 10.48 16.23
CA ILE A 4 18.22 9.63 15.54
C ILE A 4 18.89 9.15 14.25
N THR A 5 19.47 7.95 14.28
CA THR A 5 19.87 7.28 13.04
C THR A 5 18.59 6.95 12.28
N ASN A 6 18.37 7.63 11.16
CA ASN A 6 17.22 7.39 10.29
C ASN A 6 17.34 5.99 9.67
N ASN A 7 16.88 4.96 10.37
CA ASN A 7 16.81 3.57 9.92
C ASN A 7 15.71 3.41 8.85
N LYS A 8 15.86 4.11 7.72
CA LYS A 8 14.94 3.98 6.59
C LYS A 8 15.16 2.63 5.92
N LEU A 9 14.07 1.92 5.66
CA LEU A 9 14.05 0.68 4.88
C LEU A 9 14.28 1.02 3.40
N THR A 10 15.50 0.87 2.92
CA THR A 10 15.89 1.13 1.52
C THR A 10 15.60 -0.06 0.62
N ASP A 11 15.47 0.17 -0.69
CA ASP A 11 15.23 -0.89 -1.68
C ASP A 11 16.34 -1.95 -1.64
N GLU A 12 17.60 -1.53 -1.44
CA GLU A 12 18.74 -2.46 -1.29
C GLU A 12 18.66 -3.33 -0.05
N LYS A 13 18.25 -2.77 1.10
CA LYS A 13 18.05 -3.56 2.33
C LYS A 13 16.96 -4.62 2.14
N ILE A 14 15.90 -4.28 1.39
CA ILE A 14 14.82 -5.23 1.08
C ILE A 14 15.32 -6.35 0.17
N LYS A 15 16.07 -6.02 -0.89
CA LYS A 15 16.65 -7.02 -1.80
C LYS A 15 17.60 -7.98 -1.07
N ILE A 16 18.47 -7.47 -0.21
CA ILE A 16 19.38 -8.30 0.60
C ILE A 16 18.57 -9.28 1.46
N ARG A 17 17.52 -8.79 2.14
CA ARG A 17 16.69 -9.64 3.00
C ARG A 17 15.94 -10.72 2.23
N ILE A 18 15.45 -10.41 1.02
CA ILE A 18 14.81 -11.40 0.14
C ILE A 18 15.82 -12.52 -0.20
N ASN A 19 17.04 -12.16 -0.63
CA ASN A 19 18.07 -13.15 -0.95
C ASN A 19 18.41 -14.03 0.26
N GLU A 20 18.55 -13.46 1.46
CA GLU A 20 18.80 -14.24 2.68
C GLU A 20 17.70 -15.26 2.98
N ILE A 21 16.43 -14.90 2.74
CA ILE A 21 15.29 -15.80 2.95
C ILE A 21 15.30 -16.91 1.89
N GLU A 22 15.57 -16.56 0.63
CA GLU A 22 15.64 -17.53 -0.48
C GLU A 22 16.82 -18.50 -0.32
N ASP A 23 17.99 -18.02 0.11
CA ASP A 23 19.17 -18.84 0.39
C ASP A 23 18.89 -19.83 1.52
N ARG A 24 18.27 -19.37 2.62
CA ARG A 24 17.83 -20.26 3.71
C ARG A 24 16.83 -21.30 3.22
N ARG A 25 15.89 -20.90 2.35
CA ARG A 25 14.91 -21.82 1.76
C ARG A 25 15.59 -22.87 0.89
N SER A 26 16.53 -22.48 0.03
CA SER A 26 17.29 -23.41 -0.80
C SER A 26 18.02 -24.43 0.07
N ALA A 27 18.72 -23.98 1.11
CA ALA A 27 19.43 -24.85 2.05
C ALA A 27 18.50 -25.79 2.84
N SER A 28 17.26 -25.36 3.12
CA SER A 28 16.26 -26.17 3.84
C SER A 28 15.52 -27.16 2.93
N ARG A 29 15.33 -26.82 1.64
CA ARG A 29 14.65 -27.68 0.66
C ARG A 29 15.46 -28.92 0.30
N ASP A 30 16.78 -28.78 0.30
CA ASP A 30 17.71 -29.90 0.11
C ASP A 30 17.65 -30.92 1.26
N PHE A 31 17.02 -30.58 2.39
CA PHE A 31 16.97 -31.40 3.61
C PHE A 31 15.60 -32.07 3.88
N TRP A 32 14.47 -31.45 3.49
CA TRP A 32 13.13 -32.06 3.62
C TRP A 32 12.21 -31.72 2.44
N ASP A 33 11.79 -32.74 1.68
CA ASP A 33 10.75 -32.69 0.63
C ASP A 33 9.33 -32.59 1.23
N GLY A 34 9.09 -31.59 2.08
CA GLY A 34 7.78 -31.32 2.67
C GLY A 34 7.14 -30.08 2.07
N ASP A 35 5.88 -30.20 1.64
CA ASP A 35 4.97 -29.16 1.18
C ASP A 35 4.45 -28.24 2.31
N TYR A 36 5.30 -27.94 3.29
CA TYR A 36 4.97 -27.00 4.35
C TYR A 36 5.02 -25.56 3.83
N GLU A 37 3.94 -24.81 4.03
CA GLU A 37 3.89 -23.36 3.85
C GLU A 37 4.67 -22.73 5.01
N TYR A 38 5.82 -22.14 4.72
CA TYR A 38 6.73 -21.63 5.75
C TYR A 38 6.30 -20.21 6.13
N PRO A 39 6.39 -19.80 7.41
CA PRO A 39 6.13 -18.41 7.83
C PRO A 39 6.95 -17.38 7.04
N GLU A 40 8.16 -17.76 6.59
CA GLU A 40 9.00 -16.97 5.71
C GLU A 40 8.37 -16.64 4.34
N ASP A 41 7.41 -17.42 3.86
CA ASP A 41 6.72 -17.16 2.58
C ASP A 41 5.91 -15.86 2.66
N ILE A 42 5.28 -15.58 3.81
CA ILE A 42 4.53 -14.34 4.05
C ILE A 42 5.48 -13.14 4.09
N GLU A 43 6.64 -13.27 4.75
CA GLU A 43 7.68 -12.22 4.76
C GLU A 43 8.18 -11.93 3.33
N LEU A 44 8.49 -12.98 2.57
CA LEU A 44 8.98 -12.86 1.20
C LEU A 44 7.94 -12.19 0.28
N LEU A 45 6.67 -12.61 0.39
CA LEU A 45 5.54 -12.02 -0.32
C LEU A 45 5.40 -10.53 0.00
N ALA A 46 5.40 -10.18 1.29
CA ALA A 46 5.28 -8.80 1.74
C ALA A 46 6.45 -7.92 1.25
N LEU A 47 7.69 -8.42 1.31
CA LEU A 47 8.86 -7.67 0.84
C LEU A 47 8.86 -7.47 -0.67
N ARG A 48 8.47 -8.49 -1.44
CA ARG A 48 8.29 -8.39 -2.89
C ARG A 48 7.19 -7.40 -3.26
N GLU A 49 6.06 -7.46 -2.57
CA GLU A 49 4.95 -6.51 -2.77
C GLU A 49 5.38 -5.07 -2.48
N VAL A 50 6.14 -4.84 -1.41
CA VAL A 50 6.67 -3.50 -1.10
C VAL A 50 7.58 -2.98 -2.20
N LEU A 51 8.46 -3.82 -2.76
CA LEU A 51 9.30 -3.42 -3.90
C LEU A 51 8.46 -3.08 -5.14
N GLU A 52 7.48 -3.91 -5.47
CA GLU A 52 6.59 -3.64 -6.62
C GLU A 52 5.79 -2.35 -6.45
N ARG A 53 5.25 -2.07 -5.25
CA ARG A 53 4.58 -0.80 -4.97
C ARG A 53 5.52 0.40 -5.12
N ARG A 54 6.79 0.26 -4.71
CA ARG A 54 7.80 1.31 -4.88
C ARG A 54 8.23 1.51 -6.32
N LYS A 55 8.27 0.45 -7.14
CA LYS A 55 8.53 0.54 -8.59
C LYS A 55 7.35 1.18 -9.32
N ALA A 56 6.13 0.72 -9.05
CA ALA A 56 4.92 1.27 -9.63
C ALA A 56 4.73 2.76 -9.30
N SER A 57 5.16 3.21 -8.13
CA SER A 57 5.18 4.63 -7.77
C SER A 57 6.22 5.45 -8.55
N LYS A 58 7.25 4.81 -9.12
CA LYS A 58 8.34 5.46 -9.86
C LYS A 58 8.16 5.41 -11.38
N GLU A 59 7.30 4.51 -11.88
CA GLU A 59 7.02 4.38 -13.31
C GLU A 59 5.81 5.22 -13.71
N PRO A 60 5.95 6.14 -14.68
CA PRO A 60 4.84 6.97 -15.13
C PRO A 60 3.88 6.13 -15.99
N VAL A 61 2.59 6.23 -15.67
CA VAL A 61 1.52 5.54 -16.39
C VAL A 61 1.23 6.20 -17.72
N ARG A 62 1.33 7.53 -17.77
CA ARG A 62 1.09 8.36 -18.95
C ARG A 62 1.97 9.60 -18.95
N TYR A 63 2.02 10.27 -20.09
CA TYR A 63 2.70 11.54 -20.25
C TYR A 63 1.70 12.60 -20.69
N LEU A 64 1.66 13.72 -19.99
CA LEU A 64 0.83 14.87 -20.34
C LEU A 64 1.62 15.82 -21.23
N ASN A 65 1.14 16.08 -22.45
CA ASN A 65 1.70 17.14 -23.28
C ASN A 65 1.31 18.51 -22.70
N LYS A 66 2.30 19.33 -22.37
CA LYS A 66 2.07 20.63 -21.72
C LYS A 66 1.44 21.70 -22.63
N PHE A 67 1.51 21.51 -23.95
CA PHE A 67 1.00 22.47 -24.94
C PHE A 67 -0.40 22.09 -25.42
N SER A 68 -0.64 20.81 -25.68
CA SER A 68 -1.95 20.35 -26.17
C SER A 68 -2.89 19.87 -25.07
N GLY A 69 -2.38 19.58 -23.87
CA GLY A 69 -3.14 18.97 -22.77
C GLY A 69 -3.51 17.49 -23.01
N THR A 70 -2.97 16.87 -24.07
CA THR A 70 -3.25 15.47 -24.40
C THR A 70 -2.43 14.52 -23.53
N CYS A 71 -3.06 13.50 -22.98
CA CYS A 71 -2.37 12.42 -22.29
C CYS A 71 -2.05 11.29 -23.29
N VAL A 72 -0.77 10.94 -23.41
CA VAL A 72 -0.28 9.91 -24.32
C VAL A 72 0.44 8.78 -23.58
N THR A 73 0.47 7.60 -24.18
CA THR A 73 1.31 6.47 -23.75
C THR A 73 2.61 6.44 -24.55
N LEU A 74 3.62 5.70 -24.05
CA LEU A 74 4.90 5.54 -24.78
C LEU A 74 4.73 4.81 -26.12
N GLU A 75 3.70 3.97 -26.27
CA GLU A 75 3.37 3.33 -27.55
C GLU A 75 2.92 4.35 -28.60
N GLN A 76 2.21 5.41 -28.18
CA GLN A 76 1.73 6.45 -29.06
C GLN A 76 2.83 7.48 -29.39
N GLN A 77 3.69 7.78 -28.42
CA GLN A 77 4.78 8.75 -28.52
C GLN A 77 6.02 8.22 -27.78
N PRO A 78 6.94 7.55 -28.49
CA PRO A 78 8.12 6.92 -27.88
C PRO A 78 9.07 7.92 -27.21
N ASN A 79 9.12 9.15 -27.73
CA ASN A 79 9.96 10.24 -27.22
C ASN A 79 9.36 10.96 -26.00
N ALA A 80 8.16 10.59 -25.55
CA ALA A 80 7.51 11.29 -24.44
C ALA A 80 8.26 11.13 -23.11
N ALA A 81 9.04 10.05 -22.94
CA ALA A 81 9.90 9.84 -21.77
C ALA A 81 11.12 10.79 -21.74
N ASP A 82 11.71 11.05 -22.91
CA ASP A 82 12.98 11.78 -23.01
C ASP A 82 12.75 13.30 -23.14
N ASP A 83 11.65 13.71 -23.75
CA ASP A 83 11.33 15.11 -24.00
C ASP A 83 10.59 15.76 -22.82
N VAL A 84 11.34 15.96 -21.73
CA VAL A 84 10.89 16.66 -20.51
C VAL A 84 10.48 18.10 -20.80
N ALA A 85 10.95 18.68 -21.92
CA ALA A 85 10.54 20.00 -22.33
C ALA A 85 9.12 20.01 -22.91
N VAL A 86 8.55 18.90 -23.37
CA VAL A 86 7.18 18.86 -23.92
C VAL A 86 6.22 18.10 -23.00
N TYR A 87 6.72 17.09 -22.29
CA TYR A 87 5.89 16.14 -21.56
C TYR A 87 6.15 16.12 -20.06
N ILE A 88 5.07 15.94 -19.30
CA ILE A 88 5.11 15.75 -17.84
C ILE A 88 4.69 14.32 -17.52
N PRO A 89 5.51 13.53 -16.79
CA PRO A 89 5.13 12.19 -16.38
C PRO A 89 3.97 12.22 -15.37
N LEU A 90 2.95 11.40 -15.62
CA LEU A 90 1.82 11.18 -14.75
C LEU A 90 1.93 9.81 -14.08
N TYR A 91 2.05 9.81 -12.76
CA TYR A 91 2.16 8.61 -11.95
C TYR A 91 0.79 8.15 -11.46
N ALA A 92 0.60 6.83 -11.31
CA ALA A 92 -0.57 6.32 -10.61
C ALA A 92 -0.44 6.67 -9.12
N ALA A 93 -1.39 7.46 -8.62
CA ALA A 93 -1.60 7.54 -7.19
C ALA A 93 -2.20 6.21 -6.71
N PRO A 94 -1.81 5.72 -5.51
CA PRO A 94 -2.52 4.61 -4.88
C PRO A 94 -4.01 4.96 -4.80
N PRO A 95 -4.93 4.00 -5.07
CA PRO A 95 -6.35 4.26 -4.90
C PRO A 95 -6.59 4.69 -3.45
N ALA A 96 -7.14 5.89 -3.25
CA ALA A 96 -7.51 6.33 -1.92
C ALA A 96 -8.51 5.32 -1.34
N PRO A 97 -8.38 4.92 -0.06
CA PRO A 97 -9.39 4.09 0.56
C PRO A 97 -10.72 4.84 0.51
N VAL A 98 -11.62 4.38 -0.37
CA VAL A 98 -12.96 4.97 -0.57
C VAL A 98 -13.82 4.79 0.69
N VAL A 99 -13.43 3.84 1.54
CA VAL A 99 -14.07 3.60 2.82
C VAL A 99 -13.42 4.47 3.90
N PRO A 100 -14.21 5.32 4.58
CA PRO A 100 -13.74 6.10 5.71
C PRO A 100 -13.14 5.25 6.83
N GLU A 101 -12.34 5.86 7.70
CA GLU A 101 -11.75 5.17 8.85
C GLU A 101 -12.82 4.73 9.87
N GLU A 102 -12.50 3.70 10.65
CA GLU A 102 -13.37 3.22 11.72
C GLU A 102 -13.41 4.26 12.85
N MET A 103 -14.60 4.61 13.33
CA MET A 103 -14.71 5.50 14.47
C MET A 103 -14.40 4.74 15.77
N PRO A 104 -13.50 5.24 16.62
CA PRO A 104 -13.19 4.62 17.90
C PRO A 104 -14.38 4.71 18.85
N MET A 105 -14.58 3.68 19.67
CA MET A 105 -15.62 3.69 20.70
C MET A 105 -15.32 4.76 21.77
N PRO A 106 -16.29 5.63 22.10
CA PRO A 106 -16.11 6.70 23.06
C PRO A 106 -16.00 6.15 24.48
N TYR A 107 -15.18 6.79 25.32
CA TYR A 107 -15.03 6.42 26.73
C TYR A 107 -16.22 6.95 27.54
N ALA A 108 -17.27 6.13 27.64
CA ALA A 108 -18.55 6.51 28.26
C ALA A 108 -18.47 6.84 29.76
N LEU A 109 -17.42 6.44 30.46
CA LEU A 109 -17.24 6.66 31.90
C LEU A 109 -16.98 8.13 32.27
N SER A 110 -16.53 8.96 31.33
CA SER A 110 -16.25 10.38 31.55
C SER A 110 -17.29 11.32 30.94
N MET A 111 -18.44 10.81 30.48
CA MET A 111 -19.51 11.58 29.83
C MET A 111 -20.82 11.53 30.62
N TYR A 112 -21.69 12.52 30.41
CA TYR A 112 -23.06 12.43 30.88
C TYR A 112 -23.76 11.24 30.21
N ALA A 113 -24.56 10.49 30.97
CA ALA A 113 -25.16 9.24 30.50
C ALA A 113 -25.96 9.40 29.21
N VAL A 114 -26.65 10.53 29.03
CA VAL A 114 -27.45 10.84 27.83
C VAL A 114 -26.56 11.06 26.60
N ASP A 115 -25.46 11.79 26.77
CA ASP A 115 -24.50 12.04 25.69
C ASP A 115 -23.76 10.75 25.32
N ALA A 116 -23.46 9.89 26.32
CA ALA A 116 -22.76 8.63 26.11
C ALA A 116 -23.57 7.67 25.23
N VAL A 117 -24.89 7.60 25.45
CA VAL A 117 -25.81 6.79 24.63
C VAL A 117 -25.84 7.30 23.18
N THR A 118 -25.87 8.61 22.99
CA THR A 118 -25.92 9.25 21.67
C THR A 118 -24.62 8.98 20.90
N ALA A 119 -23.46 9.19 21.52
CA ALA A 119 -22.16 8.95 20.90
C ALA A 119 -21.93 7.46 20.57
N ILE A 120 -22.37 6.53 21.42
CA ILE A 120 -22.29 5.08 21.14
C ILE A 120 -23.17 4.71 19.95
N ALA A 121 -24.39 5.27 19.85
CA ALA A 121 -25.29 5.00 18.74
C ALA A 121 -24.72 5.50 17.40
N GLU A 122 -24.12 6.70 17.39
CA GLU A 122 -23.49 7.29 16.21
C GLU A 122 -22.29 6.47 15.73
N VAL A 123 -21.38 6.08 16.63
CA VAL A 123 -20.20 5.26 16.31
C VAL A 123 -20.60 3.89 15.79
N ARG A 124 -21.62 3.27 16.39
CA ARG A 124 -22.16 1.97 15.92
C ARG A 124 -22.81 2.09 14.55
N GLY A 125 -23.63 3.12 14.32
CA GLY A 125 -24.27 3.36 13.03
C GLY A 125 -23.25 3.59 11.92
N TRP A 126 -22.25 4.42 12.19
CA TRP A 126 -21.15 4.66 11.26
C TRP A 126 -20.34 3.40 10.94
N ASN A 127 -19.89 2.67 11.97
CA ASN A 127 -19.09 1.46 11.76
C ASN A 127 -19.89 0.36 11.05
N ALA A 128 -21.22 0.29 11.24
CA ALA A 128 -22.10 -0.59 10.48
C ALA A 128 -22.20 -0.18 9.00
N CYS A 129 -22.40 1.11 8.70
CA CYS A 129 -22.38 1.61 7.32
C CYS A 129 -21.03 1.38 6.65
N ARG A 130 -19.94 1.60 7.37
CA ARG A 130 -18.56 1.31 6.93
C ARG A 130 -18.39 -0.18 6.58
N ALA A 131 -18.82 -1.07 7.47
CA ALA A 131 -18.76 -2.52 7.25
C ALA A 131 -19.58 -2.94 6.02
N ALA A 132 -20.76 -2.35 5.80
CA ALA A 132 -21.57 -2.60 4.61
C ALA A 132 -20.88 -2.15 3.32
N MET A 133 -20.22 -0.98 3.33
CA MET A 133 -19.43 -0.49 2.20
C MET A 133 -18.22 -1.39 1.91
N LEU A 134 -17.53 -1.89 2.93
CA LEU A 134 -16.42 -2.85 2.78
C LEU A 134 -16.87 -4.21 2.26
N ASN A 135 -18.05 -4.67 2.66
CA ASN A 135 -18.62 -5.95 2.22
C ASN A 135 -19.21 -5.90 0.80
N GLY A 136 -19.25 -4.71 0.17
CA GLY A 136 -19.39 -4.56 -1.27
C GLY A 136 -20.55 -5.33 -1.91
N GLY A 137 -21.76 -5.25 -1.35
CA GLY A 137 -22.97 -5.78 -1.98
C GLY A 137 -22.96 -7.30 -2.26
N LYS A 138 -22.18 -8.08 -1.51
CA LYS A 138 -22.27 -9.55 -1.56
C LYS A 138 -23.47 -9.99 -0.72
N SER A 139 -24.65 -9.97 -1.34
CA SER A 139 -25.83 -10.73 -0.88
C SER A 139 -25.82 -12.12 -1.49
#